data_AF-A0A0F2PQY6-F1
#
_entry.id   AF-A0A0F2PQY6-F1
#
_cell.length_a   1.000
_cell.length_b   1.000
_cell.length_c   1.000
_cell.angle_alpha   90.00
_cell.angle_beta   90.00
_cell.angle_gamma   90.00
#
_symmetry.space_group_name_H-M   'P 1'
#
loop_
_entity.id
_entity.type
_entity.pdbx_description
1 polymer ?
#
loop_
_entity_poly.entity_id
_entity_poly.type
_entity_poly.pdbx_seq_one_letter_code
_entity_poly.pdbx_strand_id
1 'polypeptide(L)'
;MSLFGDINKMTIRKLSKLILSVVAIYIILGNLPRILSVPGFRDNLSIMEFIIYLSIILYALLTRKILFGLRNLGCIYIIIATSFMYGLILNGFEIKPFFYAIRLILGIFSANIAGFILYKLYRNNIISTINYILVMYVVILILSIIIYLAFPESALFWEYLSRYGIGFSGDPHVHRFVSTYLDPNYYAAIACIPLFLSIFLYGSTNKIHYLIISFLFIVSVFLSGSRSGIVTMVLLLAVILYKKVMMKRISIRSIFSFGIIFFLMFSFQQYYIENLTNAWNRLINIFTYAGDESALERYYSFQYGMNLFFDYPILGVGYNYLSSYTENFRGLSSLDSSIQATLVNFGIILTSLFIICFVMWIIITWKSIQHYKKINHHIVELYNYFLWYILIILIFTSQFNNLLYYQFWLFPNIMIGTYFFYFAKGVKSA
;
A
#
# COMPACT_ATOMS: atom_id res chain seq x y z
N MET A 1 -19.17 27.45 -28.56
CA MET A 1 -17.78 27.28 -29.04
C MET A 1 -17.13 26.10 -28.35
N SER A 2 -17.12 24.93 -28.99
CA SER A 2 -16.62 23.67 -28.45
C SER A 2 -15.19 23.40 -28.92
N LEU A 3 -14.20 24.01 -28.26
CA LEU A 3 -12.77 23.76 -28.53
C LEU A 3 -12.30 22.31 -28.25
N PHE A 4 -13.19 21.43 -27.77
CA PHE A 4 -12.90 20.04 -27.43
C PHE A 4 -13.93 19.03 -28.00
N GLY A 5 -14.60 19.40 -29.09
CA GLY A 5 -15.76 18.68 -29.65
C GLY A 5 -15.52 17.21 -29.99
N ASP A 6 -14.34 16.84 -30.50
CA ASP A 6 -14.06 15.47 -30.92
C ASP A 6 -12.62 15.05 -30.64
N ILE A 7 -12.27 14.88 -29.36
CA ILE A 7 -11.08 14.06 -29.05
C ILE A 7 -11.45 12.63 -29.47
N ASN A 8 -10.95 12.23 -30.64
CA ASN A 8 -11.15 10.90 -31.22
C ASN A 8 -10.95 9.80 -30.16
N LYS A 9 -11.85 8.80 -30.11
CA LYS A 9 -11.77 7.64 -29.21
C LYS A 9 -10.38 6.98 -29.23
N MET A 10 -9.72 6.99 -30.39
CA MET A 10 -8.35 6.49 -30.54
C MET A 10 -7.34 7.31 -29.74
N THR A 11 -7.46 8.63 -29.74
CA THR A 11 -6.61 9.56 -28.96
C THR A 11 -6.82 9.35 -27.45
N ILE A 12 -8.06 9.19 -26.99
CA ILE A 12 -8.35 8.94 -25.57
C ILE A 12 -7.75 7.60 -25.11
N ARG A 13 -7.80 6.56 -25.95
CA ARG A 13 -7.19 5.25 -25.62
C ARG A 13 -5.67 5.34 -25.52
N LYS A 14 -5.02 6.06 -26.44
CA LYS A 14 -3.56 6.30 -26.40
C LYS A 14 -3.17 7.07 -25.14
N LEU A 15 -3.90 8.14 -24.83
CA LEU A 15 -3.69 8.94 -23.62
C LEU A 15 -3.87 8.10 -22.35
N SER A 16 -4.91 7.27 -22.27
CA SER A 16 -5.12 6.35 -21.14
C SER A 16 -3.96 5.38 -20.93
N LYS A 17 -3.37 4.84 -22.01
CA LYS A 17 -2.19 3.98 -21.91
C LYS A 17 -0.97 4.76 -21.41
N LEU A 18 -0.76 5.97 -21.91
CA LEU A 18 0.33 6.84 -21.46
C LEU A 18 0.23 7.13 -19.96
N ILE A 19 -0.96 7.48 -19.46
CA ILE A 19 -1.17 7.72 -18.02
C ILE A 19 -0.86 6.47 -17.20
N LEU A 20 -1.30 5.28 -17.64
CA LEU A 20 -0.92 4.03 -16.95
C LEU A 20 0.59 3.78 -17.01
N SER A 21 1.28 4.09 -18.12
CA SER A 21 2.75 4.03 -18.15
C SER A 21 3.40 4.96 -17.11
N VAL A 22 2.88 6.18 -16.93
CA VAL A 22 3.36 7.09 -15.88
C VAL A 22 3.09 6.51 -14.48
N VAL A 23 1.91 5.91 -14.25
CA VAL A 23 1.59 5.19 -13.00
C VAL A 23 2.60 4.08 -12.76
N ALA A 24 2.92 3.28 -13.79
CA ALA A 24 3.87 2.19 -13.68
C ALA A 24 5.26 2.68 -13.31
N ILE A 25 5.75 3.75 -13.96
CA ILE A 25 7.05 4.35 -13.64
C ILE A 25 7.04 4.89 -12.20
N TYR A 26 5.97 5.56 -11.77
CA TYR A 26 5.83 6.07 -10.40
C TYR A 26 5.91 4.96 -9.35
N ILE A 27 5.19 3.84 -9.56
CA ILE A 27 5.21 2.70 -8.64
C ILE A 27 6.57 1.97 -8.69
N ILE A 28 7.16 1.79 -9.88
CA ILE A 28 8.45 1.09 -10.04
C ILE A 28 9.59 1.85 -9.38
N LEU A 29 9.70 3.15 -9.66
CA LEU A 29 10.80 3.98 -9.15
C LEU A 29 10.69 4.26 -7.66
N GLY A 30 9.48 4.19 -7.09
CA GLY A 30 9.29 4.35 -5.66
C GLY A 30 9.87 5.68 -5.15
N ASN A 31 10.78 5.59 -4.18
CA ASN A 31 11.47 6.73 -3.57
C ASN A 31 12.79 7.12 -4.25
N LEU A 32 13.23 6.41 -5.30
CA LEU A 32 14.44 6.78 -6.04
C LEU A 32 14.43 8.20 -6.65
N PRO A 33 13.29 8.77 -7.11
CA PRO A 33 13.27 10.12 -7.69
C PRO A 33 13.02 11.23 -6.65
N ARG A 34 13.39 11.04 -5.38
CA ARG A 34 13.30 12.04 -4.31
C ARG A 34 14.42 13.09 -4.41
N ILE A 35 14.30 14.00 -5.38
CA ILE A 35 15.31 15.04 -5.65
C ILE A 35 14.82 16.46 -5.32
N LEU A 36 13.54 16.65 -4.99
CA LEU A 36 12.97 17.98 -4.71
C LEU A 36 13.17 18.34 -3.24
N SER A 37 14.15 19.20 -2.94
CA SER A 37 14.32 19.79 -1.62
C SER A 37 13.26 20.88 -1.38
N VAL A 38 12.40 20.69 -0.37
CA VAL A 38 11.39 21.69 0.01
C VAL A 38 11.69 22.19 1.42
N PRO A 39 11.79 23.51 1.65
CA PRO A 39 12.01 24.06 2.99
C PRO A 39 10.97 23.55 4.00
N GLY A 40 11.44 23.10 5.17
CA GLY A 40 10.59 22.54 6.22
C GLY A 40 10.31 21.03 6.11
N PHE A 41 10.78 20.36 5.05
CA PHE A 41 10.77 18.91 4.94
C PHE A 41 12.15 18.34 5.24
N ARG A 42 12.20 17.29 6.07
CA ARG A 42 13.45 16.58 6.41
C ARG A 42 13.96 15.75 5.24
N ASP A 43 13.06 15.12 4.50
CA ASP A 43 13.35 14.32 3.32
C ASP A 43 12.94 15.05 2.04
N ASN A 44 13.62 14.73 0.93
CA ASN A 44 13.25 15.26 -0.38
C ASN A 44 11.93 14.65 -0.88
N LEU A 45 11.15 15.46 -1.61
CA LEU A 45 9.93 15.02 -2.28
C LEU A 45 10.26 14.37 -3.62
N SER A 46 9.42 13.40 -4.02
CA SER A 46 9.57 12.68 -5.28
C SER A 46 9.04 13.52 -6.45
N ILE A 47 9.87 13.79 -7.46
CA ILE A 47 9.40 14.48 -8.68
C ILE A 47 8.34 13.66 -9.42
N MET A 48 8.38 12.33 -9.28
CA MET A 48 7.38 11.46 -9.88
C MET A 48 5.98 11.65 -9.29
N GLU A 49 5.86 12.08 -8.02
CA GLU A 49 4.57 12.42 -7.42
C GLU A 49 3.93 13.63 -8.12
N PHE A 50 4.74 14.67 -8.35
CA PHE A 50 4.27 15.84 -9.08
C PHE A 50 3.84 15.49 -10.51
N ILE A 51 4.67 14.71 -11.23
CA ILE A 51 4.38 14.28 -12.59
C ILE A 51 3.09 13.47 -12.65
N ILE A 52 2.87 12.53 -11.72
CA ILE A 52 1.65 11.71 -11.74
C ILE A 52 0.40 12.54 -11.42
N TYR A 53 0.46 13.45 -10.45
CA TYR A 53 -0.65 14.34 -10.11
C TYR A 53 -1.02 15.24 -11.29
N LEU A 54 -0.03 15.90 -11.89
CA LEU A 54 -0.24 16.78 -13.05
C LEU A 54 -0.82 15.99 -14.23
N SER A 55 -0.23 14.84 -14.56
CA SER A 55 -0.67 14.00 -15.68
C SER A 55 -2.13 13.56 -15.53
N ILE A 56 -2.53 13.18 -14.32
CA ILE A 56 -3.89 12.74 -14.03
C ILE A 56 -4.88 13.92 -14.00
N ILE A 57 -4.50 15.07 -13.43
CA ILE A 57 -5.35 16.27 -13.46
C ILE A 57 -5.60 16.68 -14.92
N LEU A 58 -4.56 16.74 -15.75
CA LEU A 58 -4.68 17.03 -17.18
C LEU A 58 -5.58 16.02 -17.88
N TYR A 59 -5.40 14.72 -17.61
CA TYR A 59 -6.30 13.67 -18.13
C TYR A 59 -7.76 13.91 -17.72
N ALA A 60 -8.00 14.19 -16.44
CA ALA A 60 -9.33 14.39 -15.88
C ALA A 60 -10.01 15.64 -16.45
N LEU A 61 -9.25 16.71 -16.71
CA LEU A 61 -9.73 17.92 -17.38
C LEU A 61 -10.07 17.64 -18.85
N LEU A 62 -9.14 17.07 -19.62
CA LEU A 62 -9.32 16.78 -21.05
C LEU A 62 -10.49 15.81 -21.30
N THR A 63 -10.74 14.88 -20.38
CA THR A 63 -11.83 13.90 -20.50
C THR A 63 -13.11 14.29 -19.75
N ARG A 64 -13.14 15.48 -19.11
CA ARG A 64 -14.24 15.96 -18.26
C ARG A 64 -14.64 14.96 -17.16
N LYS A 65 -13.66 14.25 -16.60
CA LYS A 65 -13.81 13.26 -15.52
C LYS A 65 -13.39 13.79 -14.14
N ILE A 66 -13.09 15.09 -14.01
CA ILE A 66 -12.70 15.68 -12.72
C ILE A 66 -13.79 15.54 -11.66
N LEU A 67 -15.03 15.95 -11.96
CA LEU A 67 -16.19 15.82 -11.07
C LEU A 67 -16.47 14.36 -10.69
N PHE A 68 -16.13 13.44 -11.60
CA PHE A 68 -16.29 12.03 -11.36
C PHE A 68 -15.26 11.49 -10.35
N GLY A 69 -13.99 11.85 -10.49
CA GLY A 69 -12.97 11.50 -9.49
C GLY A 69 -13.36 12.00 -8.10
N LEU A 70 -13.83 13.25 -8.03
CA LEU A 70 -14.27 13.88 -6.79
C LEU A 70 -15.51 13.21 -6.18
N ARG A 71 -16.53 12.87 -6.98
CA ARG A 71 -17.79 12.34 -6.46
C ARG A 71 -17.65 10.96 -5.81
N ASN A 72 -16.81 10.08 -6.34
CA ASN A 72 -16.77 8.69 -5.86
C ASN A 72 -16.16 8.54 -4.46
N LEU A 73 -15.22 9.42 -4.10
CA LEU A 73 -14.57 9.43 -2.78
C LEU A 73 -14.81 10.78 -2.07
N GLY A 74 -15.88 11.50 -2.43
CA GLY A 74 -16.19 12.85 -1.95
C GLY A 74 -16.21 12.94 -0.43
N CYS A 75 -16.85 11.99 0.24
CA CYS A 75 -16.89 11.93 1.70
C CYS A 75 -15.49 11.83 2.31
N ILE A 76 -14.57 11.08 1.70
CA ILE A 76 -13.19 10.95 2.19
C ILE A 76 -12.45 12.28 2.05
N TYR A 77 -12.59 12.99 0.92
CA TYR A 77 -11.98 14.30 0.74
C TYR A 77 -12.50 15.32 1.76
N ILE A 78 -13.80 15.30 2.04
CA ILE A 78 -14.41 16.16 3.06
C ILE A 78 -13.87 15.81 4.44
N ILE A 79 -13.75 14.53 4.80
CA ILE A 79 -13.19 14.10 6.09
C ILE A 79 -11.76 14.61 6.28
N ILE A 80 -10.90 14.45 5.26
CA ILE A 80 -9.51 14.93 5.29
C ILE A 80 -9.46 16.45 5.40
N ALA A 81 -10.25 17.16 4.60
CA ALA A 81 -10.31 18.61 4.61
C ALA A 81 -10.83 19.15 5.97
N THR A 82 -11.88 18.56 6.52
CA THR A 82 -12.43 18.93 7.83
C THR A 82 -11.43 18.69 8.94
N SER A 83 -10.74 17.55 8.94
CA SER A 83 -9.69 17.26 9.92
C SER A 83 -8.53 18.25 9.82
N PHE A 84 -8.07 18.57 8.60
CA PHE A 84 -7.05 19.60 8.40
C PHE A 84 -7.50 20.99 8.87
N MET A 85 -8.71 21.43 8.50
CA MET A 85 -9.26 22.73 8.90
C MET A 85 -9.42 22.83 10.42
N TYR A 86 -9.82 21.75 11.08
CA TYR A 86 -9.85 21.69 12.54
C TYR A 86 -8.45 21.84 13.14
N GLY A 87 -7.46 21.12 12.59
CA GLY A 87 -6.06 21.24 13.01
C GLY A 87 -5.51 22.66 12.83
N LEU A 88 -5.89 23.36 11.76
CA LEU A 88 -5.55 24.76 11.51
C LEU A 88 -6.13 25.70 12.57
N ILE A 89 -7.39 25.48 12.98
CA ILE A 89 -8.02 26.27 14.06
C ILE A 89 -7.32 26.02 15.39
N LEU A 90 -6.97 24.77 15.68
CA LEU A 90 -6.40 24.35 16.96
C LEU A 90 -4.93 24.79 17.13
N ASN A 91 -4.10 24.59 16.10
CA ASN A 91 -2.64 24.75 16.20
C ASN A 91 -2.11 25.94 15.39
N GLY A 92 -2.96 26.62 14.62
CA GLY A 92 -2.54 27.65 13.66
C GLY A 92 -2.12 27.06 12.31
N PHE A 93 -1.83 27.94 11.33
CA PHE A 93 -1.42 27.51 10.00
C PHE A 93 0.03 27.05 9.99
N GLU A 94 0.26 25.81 9.56
CA GLU A 94 1.60 25.28 9.32
C GLU A 94 1.72 24.76 7.88
N ILE A 95 2.82 25.12 7.22
CA ILE A 95 3.08 24.79 5.80
C ILE A 95 3.15 23.27 5.58
N LYS A 96 3.78 22.54 6.50
CA LYS A 96 4.01 21.11 6.38
C LYS A 96 2.70 20.30 6.44
N PRO A 97 1.85 20.41 7.48
CA PRO A 97 0.51 19.80 7.48
C PRO A 97 -0.33 20.13 6.25
N PHE A 98 -0.30 21.38 5.79
CA PHE A 98 -1.02 21.81 4.58
C PHE A 98 -0.58 21.03 3.33
N PHE A 99 0.72 20.94 3.06
CA PHE A 99 1.23 20.19 1.92
C PHE A 99 0.96 18.69 2.01
N TYR A 100 1.04 18.09 3.19
CA TYR A 100 0.68 16.67 3.37
C TYR A 100 -0.81 16.42 3.17
N ALA A 101 -1.70 17.32 3.59
CA ALA A 101 -3.13 17.25 3.31
C ALA A 101 -3.41 17.29 1.81
N ILE A 102 -2.80 18.23 1.09
CA ILE A 102 -2.88 18.31 -0.37
C ILE A 102 -2.35 17.02 -1.01
N ARG A 103 -1.19 16.56 -0.59
CA ARG A 103 -0.55 15.35 -1.11
C ARG A 103 -1.43 14.11 -0.93
N LEU A 104 -2.05 13.93 0.24
CA LEU A 104 -2.97 12.81 0.48
C LEU A 104 -4.20 12.90 -0.44
N ILE A 105 -4.83 14.08 -0.55
CA ILE A 105 -5.99 14.29 -1.42
C ILE A 105 -5.63 14.00 -2.89
N LEU A 106 -4.51 14.55 -3.38
CA LEU A 106 -4.03 14.32 -4.74
C LEU A 106 -3.64 12.87 -4.99
N GLY A 107 -3.04 12.19 -4.02
CA GLY A 107 -2.71 10.77 -4.08
C GLY A 107 -3.96 9.89 -4.23
N ILE A 108 -4.96 10.11 -3.38
CA ILE A 108 -6.25 9.38 -3.43
C ILE A 108 -6.98 9.66 -4.74
N PHE A 109 -7.06 10.93 -5.15
CA PHE A 109 -7.66 11.33 -6.43
C PHE A 109 -6.98 10.65 -7.63
N SER A 110 -5.65 10.67 -7.63
CA SER A 110 -4.84 10.08 -8.69
C SER A 110 -5.03 8.58 -8.78
N ALA A 111 -4.98 7.87 -7.66
CA ALA A 111 -5.21 6.43 -7.61
C ALA A 111 -6.63 6.05 -8.08
N ASN A 112 -7.65 6.82 -7.70
CA ASN A 112 -9.04 6.61 -8.12
C ASN A 112 -9.19 6.78 -9.65
N ILE A 113 -8.65 7.85 -10.23
CA ILE A 113 -8.67 8.05 -11.69
C ILE A 113 -7.87 6.96 -12.41
N ALA A 114 -6.71 6.55 -11.90
CA ALA A 114 -5.93 5.44 -12.46
C ALA A 114 -6.74 4.13 -12.47
N GLY A 115 -7.48 3.83 -11.39
CA GLY A 115 -8.34 2.65 -11.31
C GLY A 115 -9.49 2.68 -12.32
N PHE A 116 -10.07 3.86 -12.55
CA PHE A 116 -11.05 4.07 -13.62
C PHE A 116 -10.46 3.85 -15.02
N ILE A 117 -9.27 4.39 -15.28
CA ILE A 117 -8.56 4.20 -16.57
C ILE A 117 -8.28 2.71 -16.81
N LEU A 118 -7.82 2.01 -15.76
CA LEU A 118 -7.55 0.58 -15.80
C LEU A 118 -8.81 -0.20 -16.19
N TYR A 119 -9.95 0.10 -15.54
CA TYR A 119 -11.24 -0.50 -15.91
C TYR A 119 -11.65 -0.18 -17.35
N LYS A 120 -11.47 1.07 -17.80
CA LYS A 120 -11.85 1.48 -19.17
C LYS A 120 -11.05 0.72 -20.24
N LEU A 121 -9.77 0.46 -19.99
CA LEU A 121 -8.89 -0.20 -20.95
C LEU A 121 -9.08 -1.72 -20.99
N TYR A 122 -9.28 -2.36 -19.83
CA TYR A 122 -9.30 -3.83 -19.73
C TYR A 122 -10.70 -4.41 -19.49
N ARG A 123 -11.66 -3.62 -18.99
CA ARG A 123 -13.05 -4.01 -18.69
C ARG A 123 -13.13 -5.35 -17.96
N ASN A 124 -13.57 -6.39 -18.66
CA ASN A 124 -13.79 -7.73 -18.13
C ASN A 124 -12.57 -8.65 -18.28
N ASN A 125 -11.51 -8.19 -18.94
CA ASN A 125 -10.28 -8.95 -19.11
C ASN A 125 -9.38 -8.83 -17.87
N ILE A 126 -9.77 -9.59 -16.83
CA ILE A 126 -9.11 -9.63 -15.53
C ILE A 126 -7.65 -10.07 -15.67
N ILE A 127 -7.37 -11.04 -16.53
CA ILE A 127 -6.01 -11.55 -16.73
C ILE A 127 -5.09 -10.43 -17.20
N SER A 128 -5.51 -9.63 -18.18
CA SER A 128 -4.72 -8.48 -18.64
C SER A 128 -4.57 -7.39 -17.58
N THR A 129 -5.62 -7.12 -16.79
CA THR A 129 -5.54 -6.19 -15.65
C THR A 129 -4.49 -6.63 -14.63
N ILE A 130 -4.53 -7.90 -14.22
CA ILE A 130 -3.59 -8.43 -13.24
C ILE A 130 -2.17 -8.46 -13.81
N ASN A 131 -2.00 -8.87 -15.06
CA ASN A 131 -0.68 -8.87 -15.70
C ASN A 131 -0.05 -7.48 -15.74
N TYR A 132 -0.84 -6.45 -16.04
CA TYR A 132 -0.36 -5.07 -15.97
C TYR A 132 0.18 -4.75 -14.57
N ILE A 133 -0.54 -5.11 -13.51
CA ILE A 133 -0.11 -4.88 -12.13
C ILE A 133 1.12 -5.71 -11.77
N LEU A 134 1.10 -7.00 -12.12
CA LEU A 134 2.16 -7.94 -11.80
C LEU A 134 3.49 -7.56 -12.47
N VAL A 135 3.45 -7.08 -13.72
CA VAL A 135 4.66 -6.61 -14.42
C VAL A 135 5.32 -5.46 -13.66
N MET A 136 4.56 -4.49 -13.15
CA MET A 136 5.13 -3.40 -12.35
C MET A 136 5.93 -3.94 -11.15
N TYR A 137 5.34 -4.87 -10.40
CA TYR A 137 5.98 -5.46 -9.23
C TYR A 137 7.13 -6.41 -9.56
N VAL A 138 7.08 -7.11 -10.68
CA VAL A 138 8.22 -7.93 -11.15
C VAL A 138 9.42 -7.04 -11.47
N VAL A 139 9.20 -5.87 -12.09
CA VAL A 139 10.28 -4.91 -12.32
C VAL A 139 10.83 -4.39 -10.99
N ILE A 140 9.98 -4.07 -10.01
CA ILE A 140 10.43 -3.70 -8.65
C ILE A 140 11.27 -4.80 -8.04
N LEU A 141 10.82 -6.05 -8.09
CA LEU A 141 11.54 -7.20 -7.56
C LEU A 141 12.93 -7.33 -8.19
N ILE A 142 13.04 -7.20 -9.52
CA ILE A 142 14.34 -7.24 -10.24
C ILE A 142 15.25 -6.10 -9.76
N LEU A 143 14.74 -4.86 -9.72
CA LEU A 143 15.52 -3.71 -9.22
C LEU A 143 15.95 -3.91 -7.76
N SER A 144 15.10 -4.50 -6.94
CA SER A 144 15.37 -4.75 -5.53
C SER A 144 16.43 -5.84 -5.34
N ILE A 145 16.45 -6.88 -6.20
CA ILE A 145 17.54 -7.87 -6.22
C ILE A 145 18.86 -7.18 -6.59
N ILE A 146 18.86 -6.30 -7.58
CA ILE A 146 20.07 -5.53 -7.97
C ILE A 146 20.55 -4.68 -6.78
N ILE A 147 19.65 -3.94 -6.12
CA ILE A 147 19.98 -3.13 -4.95
C ILE A 147 20.55 -4.00 -3.83
N TYR A 148 19.90 -5.12 -3.51
CA TYR A 148 20.33 -6.02 -2.44
C TYR A 148 21.72 -6.62 -2.69
N LEU A 149 22.03 -7.00 -3.93
CA LEU A 149 23.33 -7.55 -4.31
C LEU A 149 24.43 -6.47 -4.33
N ALA A 150 24.12 -5.27 -4.79
CA ALA A 150 25.08 -4.17 -4.88
C ALA A 150 25.33 -3.50 -3.50
N PHE A 151 24.32 -3.46 -2.64
CA PHE A 151 24.35 -2.80 -1.34
C PHE A 151 23.76 -3.73 -0.25
N PRO A 152 24.55 -4.71 0.24
CA PRO A 152 24.13 -5.58 1.34
C PRO A 152 23.80 -4.80 2.62
N GLU A 153 24.42 -3.63 2.80
CA GLU A 153 24.13 -2.67 3.86
C GLU A 153 23.38 -1.47 3.28
N SER A 154 22.17 -1.22 3.78
CA SER A 154 21.31 -0.13 3.28
C SER A 154 21.87 1.27 3.57
N ALA A 155 22.70 1.43 4.61
CA ALA A 155 23.37 2.70 4.91
C ALA A 155 24.28 3.15 3.75
N LEU A 156 25.03 2.22 3.14
CA LEU A 156 25.86 2.48 1.96
C LEU A 156 25.01 2.90 0.76
N PHE A 157 23.83 2.29 0.61
CA PHE A 157 22.90 2.68 -0.45
C PHE A 157 22.39 4.11 -0.26
N TRP A 158 22.06 4.52 0.96
CA TRP A 158 21.61 5.88 1.22
C TRP A 158 22.71 6.92 1.06
N GLU A 159 23.94 6.59 1.48
CA GLU A 159 25.10 7.43 1.21
C GLU A 159 25.34 7.57 -0.30
N TYR A 160 25.17 6.49 -1.07
CA TYR A 160 25.25 6.57 -2.51
C TYR A 160 24.16 7.48 -3.09
N LEU A 161 22.91 7.35 -2.63
CA LEU A 161 21.79 8.18 -3.06
C LEU A 161 21.98 9.66 -2.68
N SER A 162 22.54 9.96 -1.50
CA SER A 162 22.75 11.33 -1.03
C SER A 162 23.73 12.11 -1.92
N ARG A 163 24.70 11.43 -2.54
CA ARG A 163 25.62 12.02 -3.55
C ARG A 163 24.90 12.54 -4.79
N TYR A 164 23.70 12.04 -5.08
CA TYR A 164 22.83 12.52 -6.16
C TYR A 164 21.74 13.47 -5.67
N GLY A 165 21.86 13.99 -4.44
CA GLY A 165 20.87 14.85 -3.84
C GLY A 165 19.57 14.12 -3.49
N ILE A 166 19.62 12.81 -3.23
CA ILE A 166 18.48 12.03 -2.75
C ILE A 166 18.64 11.83 -1.24
N GLY A 167 18.01 12.71 -0.46
CA GLY A 167 17.98 12.61 1.00
C GLY A 167 16.93 11.60 1.48
N PHE A 168 17.37 10.59 2.23
CA PHE A 168 16.50 9.62 2.88
C PHE A 168 17.03 9.28 4.28
N SER A 169 16.20 9.51 5.30
CA SER A 169 16.54 9.29 6.71
C SER A 169 15.92 7.99 7.26
N GLY A 170 16.26 6.83 6.68
CA GLY A 170 15.74 5.53 7.15
C GLY A 170 16.51 4.94 8.34
N ASP A 171 16.02 3.82 8.88
CA ASP A 171 16.71 3.01 9.90
C ASP A 171 17.72 2.02 9.28
N PRO A 172 19.03 2.13 9.56
CA PRO A 172 20.02 1.33 8.87
C PRO A 172 19.77 -0.16 9.08
N HIS A 173 19.90 -0.90 7.99
CA HIS A 173 19.66 -2.34 7.93
C HIS A 173 20.84 -3.05 7.27
N VAL A 174 21.28 -4.13 7.90
CA VAL A 174 22.34 -5.02 7.43
C VAL A 174 21.71 -6.30 6.90
N HIS A 175 22.06 -6.70 5.67
CA HIS A 175 21.59 -7.90 4.98
C HIS A 175 20.06 -8.04 4.89
N ARG A 176 19.34 -6.91 4.81
CA ARG A 176 17.89 -6.91 4.56
C ARG A 176 17.59 -6.53 3.12
N PHE A 177 16.62 -7.19 2.53
CA PHE A 177 16.14 -6.88 1.18
C PHE A 177 15.41 -5.53 1.17
N VAL A 178 16.11 -4.49 0.71
CA VAL A 178 15.57 -3.14 0.52
C VAL A 178 15.21 -2.93 -0.94
N SER A 179 13.98 -2.50 -1.19
CA SER A 179 13.48 -2.21 -2.54
C SER A 179 13.63 -0.73 -2.89
N THR A 180 13.13 -0.34 -4.07
CA THR A 180 12.98 1.07 -4.48
C THR A 180 12.08 1.89 -3.53
N TYR A 181 11.38 1.25 -2.60
CA TYR A 181 10.61 1.88 -1.53
C TYR A 181 11.45 2.32 -0.33
N LEU A 182 12.74 1.93 -0.27
CA LEU A 182 13.69 2.30 0.78
C LEU A 182 13.31 1.88 2.21
N ASP A 183 12.26 1.08 2.37
CA ASP A 183 11.84 0.51 3.65
C ASP A 183 11.47 -0.98 3.46
N PRO A 184 12.19 -1.92 4.09
CA PRO A 184 11.91 -3.35 3.94
C PRO A 184 10.60 -3.78 4.61
N ASN A 185 10.14 -3.07 5.64
CA ASN A 185 8.88 -3.38 6.33
C ASN A 185 7.69 -3.05 5.45
N TYR A 186 7.69 -1.86 4.81
CA TYR A 186 6.66 -1.49 3.84
C TYR A 186 6.71 -2.37 2.60
N TYR A 187 7.91 -2.64 2.07
CA TYR A 187 8.07 -3.54 0.91
C TYR A 187 7.45 -4.91 1.16
N ALA A 188 7.72 -5.55 2.29
CA ALA A 188 7.22 -6.89 2.59
C ALA A 188 5.69 -6.96 2.57
N ALA A 189 5.02 -5.97 3.15
CA ALA A 189 3.56 -5.88 3.15
C ALA A 189 2.99 -5.57 1.75
N ILE A 190 3.68 -4.76 0.96
CA ILE A 190 3.30 -4.44 -0.43
C ILE A 190 3.51 -5.63 -1.36
N ALA A 191 4.60 -6.39 -1.19
CA ALA A 191 4.95 -7.58 -1.97
C ALA A 191 3.92 -8.71 -1.84
N CYS A 192 3.08 -8.68 -0.81
CA CYS A 192 1.93 -9.58 -0.70
C CYS A 192 0.89 -9.35 -1.83
N ILE A 193 0.80 -8.15 -2.42
CA ILE A 193 -0.08 -7.85 -3.56
C ILE A 193 0.28 -8.71 -4.77
N PRO A 194 1.48 -8.58 -5.37
CA PRO A 194 1.84 -9.38 -6.53
C PRO A 194 1.91 -10.89 -6.22
N LEU A 195 2.17 -11.27 -4.97
CA LEU A 195 2.13 -12.67 -4.53
C LEU A 195 0.75 -13.31 -4.71
N PHE A 196 -0.32 -12.73 -4.16
CA PHE A 196 -1.65 -13.34 -4.31
C PHE A 196 -2.14 -13.24 -5.76
N LEU A 197 -1.76 -12.18 -6.48
CA LEU A 197 -2.07 -11.99 -7.89
C LEU A 197 -1.42 -13.08 -8.77
N SER A 198 -0.16 -13.43 -8.53
CA SER A 198 0.53 -14.49 -9.28
C SER A 198 -0.02 -15.88 -8.92
N ILE A 199 -0.36 -16.13 -7.66
CA ILE A 199 -1.04 -17.38 -7.25
C ILE A 199 -2.40 -17.52 -7.95
N PHE A 200 -3.17 -16.43 -8.01
CA PHE A 200 -4.44 -16.40 -8.73
C PHE A 200 -4.27 -16.66 -10.23
N LEU A 201 -3.28 -16.03 -10.88
CA LEU A 201 -3.01 -16.22 -12.30
C LEU A 201 -2.51 -17.63 -12.61
N TYR A 202 -1.68 -18.22 -11.74
CA TYR A 202 -1.29 -19.62 -11.85
C TYR A 202 -2.51 -20.52 -11.79
N GLY A 203 -3.40 -20.33 -10.81
CA GLY A 203 -4.63 -21.11 -10.69
C GLY A 203 -5.60 -20.95 -11.87
N SER A 204 -5.61 -19.78 -12.53
CA SER A 204 -6.52 -19.48 -13.63
C SER A 204 -5.97 -19.87 -15.01
N THR A 205 -4.64 -19.92 -15.17
CA THR A 205 -4.00 -20.12 -16.49
C THR A 205 -3.09 -21.35 -16.57
N ASN A 206 -2.75 -21.96 -15.43
CA ASN A 206 -1.78 -23.05 -15.30
C ASN A 206 -0.38 -22.76 -15.86
N LYS A 207 0.00 -21.49 -16.07
CA LYS A 207 1.34 -21.15 -16.57
C LYS A 207 2.37 -21.12 -15.44
N ILE A 208 3.41 -21.94 -15.55
CA ILE A 208 4.43 -22.16 -14.51
C ILE A 208 5.17 -20.87 -14.10
N HIS A 209 5.36 -19.91 -15.00
CA HIS A 209 6.06 -18.67 -14.66
C HIS A 209 5.36 -17.87 -13.55
N TYR A 210 4.03 -17.96 -13.41
CA TYR A 210 3.34 -17.29 -12.30
C TYR A 210 3.64 -17.96 -10.95
N LEU A 211 3.88 -19.27 -10.94
CA LEU A 211 4.35 -19.98 -9.75
C LEU A 211 5.78 -19.54 -9.40
N ILE A 212 6.67 -19.45 -10.39
CA ILE A 212 8.04 -18.93 -10.19
C ILE A 212 8.00 -17.50 -9.63
N ILE A 213 7.18 -16.61 -10.20
CA ILE A 213 6.99 -15.25 -9.70
C ILE A 213 6.47 -15.26 -8.25
N SER A 214 5.49 -16.11 -7.92
CA SER A 214 5.01 -16.23 -6.53
C SER A 214 6.12 -16.65 -5.56
N PHE A 215 6.94 -17.62 -5.96
CA PHE A 215 8.06 -18.10 -5.17
C PHE A 215 9.09 -16.99 -4.94
N LEU A 216 9.45 -16.23 -5.98
CA LEU A 216 10.40 -15.13 -5.83
C LEU A 216 9.88 -14.04 -4.88
N PHE A 217 8.57 -13.74 -4.89
CA PHE A 217 8.00 -12.80 -3.92
C PHE A 217 8.07 -13.35 -2.48
N ILE A 218 7.80 -14.64 -2.27
CA ILE A 218 7.95 -15.27 -0.95
C ILE A 218 9.38 -15.13 -0.44
N VAL A 219 10.37 -15.47 -1.28
CA VAL A 219 11.78 -15.31 -0.94
C VAL A 219 12.11 -13.85 -0.62
N SER A 220 11.63 -12.90 -1.43
CA SER A 220 11.88 -11.47 -1.19
C SER A 220 11.26 -10.96 0.13
N VAL A 221 10.08 -11.48 0.53
CA VAL A 221 9.45 -11.16 1.81
C VAL A 221 10.28 -11.73 2.96
N PHE A 222 10.81 -12.95 2.85
CA PHE A 222 11.71 -13.51 3.87
C PHE A 222 13.02 -12.73 3.99
N LEU A 223 13.66 -12.42 2.85
CA LEU A 223 14.90 -11.64 2.83
C LEU A 223 14.72 -10.20 3.33
N SER A 224 13.49 -9.67 3.29
CA SER A 224 13.20 -8.35 3.88
C SER A 224 13.40 -8.31 5.39
N GLY A 225 13.36 -9.46 6.09
CA GLY A 225 13.41 -9.54 7.55
C GLY A 225 12.25 -8.85 8.28
N SER A 226 11.19 -8.48 7.56
CA SER A 226 10.01 -7.84 8.17
C SER A 226 9.13 -8.88 8.86
N ARG A 227 9.19 -8.92 10.20
CA ARG A 227 8.35 -9.81 11.04
C ARG A 227 6.85 -9.67 10.69
N SER A 228 6.36 -8.44 10.64
CA SER A 228 4.95 -8.16 10.33
C SER A 228 4.62 -8.51 8.88
N GLY A 229 5.52 -8.28 7.93
CA GLY A 229 5.35 -8.66 6.53
C GLY A 229 5.29 -10.18 6.31
N ILE A 230 6.15 -10.94 6.99
CA ILE A 230 6.15 -12.41 6.93
C ILE A 230 4.83 -12.96 7.49
N VAL A 231 4.37 -12.48 8.65
CA VAL A 231 3.08 -12.92 9.22
C VAL A 231 1.91 -12.56 8.30
N THR A 232 1.94 -11.35 7.71
CA THR A 232 0.93 -10.92 6.72
C THR A 232 0.84 -11.89 5.55
N MET A 233 2.00 -12.28 4.99
CA MET A 233 2.10 -13.25 3.91
C MET A 233 1.53 -14.61 4.32
N VAL A 234 1.91 -15.12 5.50
CA VAL A 234 1.46 -16.42 6.01
C VAL A 234 -0.05 -16.45 6.22
N LEU A 235 -0.63 -15.42 6.84
CA LEU A 235 -2.08 -15.30 7.03
C LEU A 235 -2.81 -15.27 5.69
N LEU A 236 -2.30 -14.52 4.71
CA LEU A 236 -2.89 -14.45 3.39
C LEU A 236 -2.87 -15.80 2.66
N LEU A 237 -1.73 -16.50 2.71
CA LEU A 237 -1.58 -17.84 2.14
C LEU A 237 -2.48 -18.86 2.84
N ALA A 238 -2.60 -18.79 4.17
CA ALA A 238 -3.51 -19.63 4.95
C ALA A 238 -4.97 -19.43 4.54
N VAL A 239 -5.40 -18.18 4.35
CA VAL A 239 -6.76 -17.87 3.86
C VAL A 239 -6.99 -18.42 2.45
N ILE A 240 -6.02 -18.28 1.55
CA ILE A 240 -6.11 -18.82 0.18
C ILE A 240 -6.21 -20.36 0.23
N LEU A 241 -5.39 -21.02 1.04
CA LEU A 241 -5.42 -22.47 1.23
C LEU A 241 -6.76 -22.93 1.81
N TYR A 242 -7.19 -22.33 2.91
CA TYR A 242 -8.45 -22.64 3.59
C TYR A 242 -9.63 -22.56 2.63
N LYS A 243 -9.70 -21.51 1.80
CA LYS A 243 -10.76 -21.38 0.79
C LYS A 243 -10.71 -22.49 -0.25
N LYS A 244 -9.52 -22.86 -0.74
CA LYS A 244 -9.38 -23.98 -1.69
C LYS A 244 -9.80 -25.31 -1.06
N VAL A 245 -9.46 -25.53 0.21
CA VAL A 245 -9.86 -26.70 1.01
C VAL A 245 -11.37 -26.78 1.14
N MET A 246 -12.00 -25.72 1.64
CA MET A 246 -13.45 -25.66 1.87
C MET A 246 -14.26 -25.81 0.57
N MET A 247 -13.74 -25.30 -0.55
CA MET A 247 -14.38 -25.46 -1.85
C MET A 247 -14.12 -26.84 -2.51
N LYS A 248 -13.42 -27.76 -1.85
CA LYS A 248 -12.95 -29.05 -2.41
C LYS A 248 -12.19 -28.89 -3.73
N ARG A 249 -11.48 -27.76 -3.91
CA ARG A 249 -10.68 -27.44 -5.10
C ARG A 249 -9.19 -27.69 -4.88
N ILE A 250 -8.85 -28.52 -3.90
CA ILE A 250 -7.46 -28.88 -3.64
C ILE A 250 -7.00 -29.80 -4.77
N SER A 251 -6.13 -29.28 -5.64
CA SER A 251 -5.35 -30.11 -6.54
C SER A 251 -4.09 -30.60 -5.85
N ILE A 252 -3.55 -31.75 -6.26
CA ILE A 252 -2.23 -32.24 -5.83
C ILE A 252 -1.14 -31.15 -6.00
N ARG A 253 -1.28 -30.33 -7.05
CA ARG A 253 -0.43 -29.17 -7.32
C ARG A 253 -0.54 -28.09 -6.26
N SER A 254 -1.73 -27.86 -5.71
CA SER A 254 -1.93 -26.91 -4.61
C SER A 254 -1.22 -27.42 -3.36
N ILE A 255 -1.38 -28.70 -3.01
CA ILE A 255 -0.68 -29.33 -1.88
C ILE A 255 0.83 -29.21 -2.04
N PHE A 256 1.35 -29.53 -3.24
CA PHE A 256 2.78 -29.43 -3.52
C PHE A 256 3.30 -27.98 -3.44
N SER A 257 2.53 -27.02 -3.96
CA SER A 257 2.87 -25.60 -3.88
C SER A 257 2.93 -25.13 -2.42
N PHE A 258 1.94 -25.49 -1.59
CA PHE A 258 1.94 -25.15 -0.17
C PHE A 258 2.99 -25.90 0.62
N GLY A 259 3.27 -27.16 0.29
CA GLY A 259 4.34 -27.96 0.88
C GLY A 259 5.72 -27.36 0.61
N ILE A 260 5.99 -26.91 -0.62
CA ILE A 260 7.22 -26.17 -0.97
C ILE A 260 7.31 -24.89 -0.15
N ILE A 261 6.22 -24.10 -0.09
CA ILE A 261 6.22 -22.86 0.67
C ILE A 261 6.55 -23.16 2.15
N PHE A 262 5.87 -24.12 2.76
CA PHE A 262 6.09 -24.49 4.16
C PHE A 262 7.53 -25.00 4.39
N PHE A 263 8.05 -25.85 3.50
CA PHE A 263 9.44 -26.31 3.55
C PHE A 263 10.42 -25.13 3.51
N LEU A 264 10.21 -24.15 2.62
CA LEU A 264 11.05 -22.96 2.57
C LEU A 264 10.94 -22.14 3.85
N MET A 265 9.73 -21.95 4.41
CA MET A 265 9.59 -21.27 5.70
C MET A 265 10.44 -21.93 6.78
N PHE A 266 10.43 -23.26 6.80
CA PHE A 266 11.21 -24.07 7.73
C PHE A 266 12.73 -24.00 7.44
N SER A 267 13.15 -24.04 6.18
CA SER A 267 14.57 -23.92 5.80
C SER A 267 15.13 -22.52 6.09
N PHE A 268 14.36 -21.46 5.83
CA PHE A 268 14.75 -20.09 6.15
C PHE A 268 14.74 -19.83 7.66
N GLN A 269 13.99 -20.61 8.45
CA GLN A 269 14.10 -20.57 9.91
C GLN A 269 15.54 -20.81 10.35
N GLN A 270 16.31 -21.70 9.70
CA GLN A 270 17.70 -21.99 10.09
C GLN A 270 18.63 -20.78 9.98
N TYR A 271 18.42 -19.91 9.00
CA TYR A 271 19.15 -18.65 8.89
C TYR A 271 18.82 -17.67 10.05
N TYR A 272 17.63 -17.79 10.63
CA TYR A 272 17.25 -17.09 11.87
C TYR A 272 17.62 -17.88 13.15
N ILE A 273 17.96 -19.17 13.04
CA ILE A 273 18.28 -20.05 14.18
C ILE A 273 19.69 -19.81 14.73
N GLU A 274 20.65 -19.30 13.96
CA GLU A 274 21.90 -18.77 14.56
C GLU A 274 21.64 -17.58 15.51
N ASN A 275 20.47 -16.95 15.37
CA ASN A 275 19.92 -15.99 16.31
C ASN A 275 18.88 -16.60 17.27
N LEU A 276 18.73 -17.92 17.40
CA LEU A 276 17.69 -18.52 18.27
C LEU A 276 17.96 -18.25 19.75
N THR A 277 19.23 -18.20 20.15
CA THR A 277 19.64 -17.75 21.50
C THR A 277 19.26 -16.29 21.70
N ASN A 278 19.45 -15.44 20.68
CA ASN A 278 19.01 -14.04 20.68
C ASN A 278 17.49 -13.90 20.60
N ALA A 279 16.77 -14.81 19.94
CA ALA A 279 15.32 -14.81 19.81
C ALA A 279 14.64 -15.33 21.08
N TRP A 280 15.22 -16.33 21.74
CA TRP A 280 14.82 -16.78 23.08
C TRP A 280 15.13 -15.73 24.12
N ASN A 281 16.33 -15.15 24.10
CA ASN A 281 16.66 -14.01 24.96
C ASN A 281 15.70 -12.86 24.67
N ARG A 282 15.38 -12.54 23.41
CA ARG A 282 14.36 -11.52 23.06
C ARG A 282 12.95 -11.89 23.52
N LEU A 283 12.53 -13.15 23.45
CA LEU A 283 11.23 -13.60 23.98
C LEU A 283 11.16 -13.46 25.50
N ILE A 284 12.23 -13.84 26.20
CA ILE A 284 12.38 -13.62 27.65
C ILE A 284 12.43 -12.10 27.95
N ASN A 285 13.09 -11.33 27.09
CA ASN A 285 13.23 -9.88 27.19
C ASN A 285 11.97 -9.08 26.84
N ILE A 286 11.00 -9.69 26.12
CA ILE A 286 9.64 -9.16 26.01
C ILE A 286 8.95 -9.18 27.38
N PHE A 287 9.27 -10.16 28.23
CA PHE A 287 8.76 -10.23 29.61
C PHE A 287 9.60 -9.45 30.62
N THR A 288 10.86 -9.11 30.31
CA THR A 288 11.77 -8.38 31.21
C THR A 288 12.17 -6.98 30.74
N TYR A 289 11.55 -6.46 29.66
CA TYR A 289 11.81 -5.14 29.04
C TYR A 289 13.26 -4.89 28.55
N ALA A 290 14.17 -5.86 28.67
CA ALA A 290 15.60 -5.64 28.46
C ALA A 290 16.09 -6.20 27.11
N GLY A 291 15.93 -5.50 25.98
CA GLY A 291 16.73 -5.81 24.77
C GLY A 291 16.02 -5.98 23.41
N ASP A 292 14.78 -5.52 23.25
CA ASP A 292 14.20 -5.23 21.91
C ASP A 292 13.79 -3.75 21.86
N GLU A 293 14.77 -2.87 21.65
CA GLU A 293 14.59 -1.42 21.57
C GLU A 293 13.46 -1.03 20.59
N SER A 294 13.35 -1.72 19.46
CA SER A 294 12.28 -1.48 18.48
C SER A 294 10.89 -1.81 19.02
N ALA A 295 10.74 -2.87 19.82
CA ALA A 295 9.46 -3.21 20.43
C ALA A 295 9.09 -2.23 21.55
N LEU A 296 10.08 -1.81 22.34
CA LEU A 296 9.91 -0.83 23.41
C LEU A 296 9.52 0.55 22.85
N GLU A 297 10.19 0.98 21.78
CA GLU A 297 9.86 2.21 21.06
C GLU A 297 8.41 2.19 20.58
N ARG A 298 7.95 1.10 19.97
CA ARG A 298 6.54 0.96 19.55
C ARG A 298 5.56 1.02 20.72
N TYR A 299 5.90 0.40 21.86
CA TYR A 299 5.05 0.45 23.05
C TYR A 299 4.90 1.87 23.58
N TYR A 300 6.01 2.59 23.73
CA TYR A 300 5.98 3.98 24.16
C TYR A 300 5.32 4.89 23.09
N SER A 301 5.46 4.61 21.78
CA SER A 301 4.73 5.32 20.73
C SER A 301 3.23 5.10 20.92
N PHE A 302 2.83 3.88 21.25
CA PHE A 302 1.44 3.54 21.51
C PHE A 302 0.91 4.27 22.74
N GLN A 303 1.64 4.27 23.87
CA GLN A 303 1.22 5.01 25.05
C GLN A 303 1.07 6.52 24.77
N TYR A 304 2.05 7.11 24.09
CA TYR A 304 2.01 8.52 23.72
C TYR A 304 0.80 8.84 22.83
N GLY A 305 0.55 8.03 21.80
CA GLY A 305 -0.60 8.19 20.94
C GLY A 305 -1.94 8.05 21.68
N MET A 306 -2.01 7.17 22.67
CA MET A 306 -3.22 7.04 23.51
C MET A 306 -3.44 8.27 24.38
N ASN A 307 -2.38 8.82 24.99
CA ASN A 307 -2.49 10.04 25.77
C ASN A 307 -2.98 11.21 24.91
N LEU A 308 -2.38 11.40 23.73
CA LEU A 308 -2.84 12.42 22.77
C LEU A 308 -4.30 12.22 22.33
N PHE A 309 -4.73 10.96 22.16
CA PHE A 309 -6.13 10.68 21.87
C PHE A 309 -7.05 11.08 23.04
N PHE A 310 -6.65 10.83 24.28
CA PHE A 310 -7.44 11.23 25.45
C PHE A 310 -7.49 12.75 25.63
N ASP A 311 -6.45 13.47 25.21
CA ASP A 311 -6.44 14.94 25.19
C ASP A 311 -7.34 15.51 24.09
N TYR A 312 -7.42 14.84 22.92
CA TYR A 312 -8.20 15.27 21.75
C TYR A 312 -9.16 14.20 21.19
N PRO A 313 -10.14 13.71 21.97
CA PRO A 313 -10.85 12.47 21.64
C PRO A 313 -11.87 12.62 20.51
N ILE A 314 -12.46 13.81 20.33
CA ILE A 314 -13.62 14.00 19.46
C ILE A 314 -13.23 14.15 17.99
N LEU A 315 -12.38 15.15 17.69
CA LEU A 315 -11.95 15.52 16.33
C LEU A 315 -10.46 15.29 16.08
N GLY A 316 -9.72 14.79 17.08
CA GLY A 316 -8.28 14.57 16.99
C GLY A 316 -7.50 15.86 17.03
N VAL A 317 -6.22 15.80 16.66
CA VAL A 317 -5.34 16.97 16.54
C VAL A 317 -5.39 17.64 15.17
N GLY A 318 -6.12 17.04 14.22
CA GLY A 318 -6.19 17.44 12.82
C GLY A 318 -5.14 16.76 11.94
N TYR A 319 -5.50 16.48 10.69
CA TYR A 319 -4.67 15.67 9.79
C TYR A 319 -3.28 16.29 9.60
N ASN A 320 -2.27 15.48 9.92
CA ASN A 320 -0.84 15.76 9.79
C ASN A 320 -0.28 16.80 10.77
N TYR A 321 -1.11 17.38 11.64
CA TYR A 321 -0.66 18.15 12.80
C TYR A 321 -0.07 17.27 13.91
N LEU A 322 -0.35 15.96 13.88
CA LEU A 322 0.32 14.98 14.74
C LEU A 322 1.85 15.06 14.68
N SER A 323 2.42 15.43 13.52
CA SER A 323 3.87 15.57 13.36
C SER A 323 4.48 16.61 14.31
N SER A 324 3.78 17.71 14.57
CA SER A 324 4.20 18.76 15.52
C SER A 324 4.30 18.22 16.97
N TYR A 325 3.51 17.19 17.30
CA TYR A 325 3.54 16.54 18.61
C TYR A 325 4.60 15.43 18.67
N THR A 326 4.74 14.62 17.62
CA THR A 326 5.65 13.46 17.64
C THR A 326 7.12 13.86 17.40
N GLU A 327 7.38 14.91 16.62
CA GLU A 327 8.75 15.40 16.38
C GLU A 327 9.38 15.94 17.65
N ASN A 328 8.59 16.63 18.49
CA ASN A 328 9.06 17.11 19.79
C ASN A 328 9.32 15.97 20.79
N PHE A 329 8.61 14.85 20.66
CA PHE A 329 8.78 13.70 21.56
C PHE A 329 9.94 12.79 21.14
N ARG A 330 10.15 12.57 19.84
CA ARG A 330 11.07 11.53 19.31
C ARG A 330 11.84 11.90 18.04
N GLY A 331 11.64 13.08 17.49
CA GLY A 331 12.17 13.42 16.17
C GLY A 331 11.56 12.61 15.02
N LEU A 332 10.42 11.93 15.26
CA LEU A 332 9.67 11.17 14.25
C LEU A 332 8.41 11.94 13.83
N SER A 333 8.05 11.85 12.55
CA SER A 333 6.92 12.60 11.97
C SER A 333 5.55 11.96 12.19
N SER A 334 5.48 10.74 12.75
CA SER A 334 4.23 10.02 13.00
C SER A 334 4.39 8.93 14.05
N LEU A 335 3.25 8.43 14.56
CA LEU A 335 3.18 7.21 15.35
C LEU A 335 3.45 5.97 14.48
N ASP A 336 3.92 4.90 15.11
CA ASP A 336 4.18 3.62 14.43
C ASP A 336 2.90 2.96 13.89
N SER A 337 1.81 2.99 14.65
CA SER A 337 0.53 2.39 14.22
C SER A 337 -0.24 3.35 13.32
N SER A 338 -0.54 2.95 12.07
CA SER A 338 -1.39 3.75 11.17
C SER A 338 -2.80 3.91 11.73
N ILE A 339 -3.32 2.90 12.42
CA ILE A 339 -4.68 2.94 12.99
C ILE A 339 -4.71 3.95 14.13
N GLN A 340 -3.72 3.91 15.01
CA GLN A 340 -3.62 4.89 16.08
C GLN A 340 -3.38 6.29 15.52
N ALA A 341 -2.49 6.45 14.55
CA ALA A 341 -2.28 7.72 13.87
C ALA A 341 -3.58 8.25 13.26
N THR A 342 -4.42 7.38 12.68
CA THR A 342 -5.74 7.76 12.17
C THR A 342 -6.62 8.25 13.32
N LEU A 343 -6.73 7.47 14.40
CA LEU A 343 -7.55 7.84 15.56
C LEU A 343 -7.13 9.18 16.18
N VAL A 344 -5.82 9.44 16.30
CA VAL A 344 -5.30 10.70 16.87
C VAL A 344 -5.46 11.88 15.92
N ASN A 345 -5.23 11.70 14.61
CA ASN A 345 -5.40 12.79 13.64
C ASN A 345 -6.86 13.18 13.43
N PHE A 346 -7.78 12.21 13.45
CA PHE A 346 -9.18 12.39 13.06
C PHE A 346 -10.15 12.39 14.25
N GLY A 347 -9.73 11.91 15.42
CA GLY A 347 -10.63 11.70 16.57
C GLY A 347 -11.66 10.60 16.29
N ILE A 348 -12.50 10.32 17.28
CA ILE A 348 -13.49 9.23 17.18
C ILE A 348 -14.54 9.50 16.10
N ILE A 349 -14.98 10.75 15.93
CA ILE A 349 -16.07 11.09 15.01
C ILE A 349 -15.62 10.90 13.56
N LEU A 350 -14.53 11.58 13.15
CA LEU A 350 -14.10 11.51 11.75
C LEU A 350 -13.51 10.14 11.41
N THR A 351 -12.87 9.45 12.36
CA THR A 351 -12.44 8.04 12.17
C THR A 351 -13.64 7.12 11.95
N SER A 352 -14.71 7.26 12.73
CA SER A 352 -15.93 6.46 12.56
C SER A 352 -16.58 6.71 11.19
N LEU A 353 -16.64 7.98 10.75
CA LEU A 353 -17.15 8.31 9.42
C LEU A 353 -16.28 7.71 8.30
N PHE A 354 -14.96 7.70 8.47
CA PHE A 354 -14.04 7.07 7.52
C PHE A 354 -14.31 5.57 7.40
N ILE A 355 -14.45 4.88 8.55
CA ILE A 355 -14.77 3.45 8.61
C ILE A 355 -16.12 3.17 7.94
N ILE A 356 -17.17 3.94 8.25
CA ILE A 356 -18.50 3.77 7.65
C ILE A 356 -18.43 3.93 6.13
N CYS A 357 -17.79 4.99 5.63
CA CYS A 357 -17.62 5.23 4.20
C CYS A 357 -16.90 4.06 3.52
N PHE A 358 -15.82 3.58 4.13
CA PHE A 358 -15.02 2.48 3.62
C PHE A 358 -15.80 1.15 3.59
N VAL A 359 -16.49 0.80 4.68
CA VAL A 359 -17.31 -0.41 4.78
C VAL A 359 -18.48 -0.37 3.81
N MET A 360 -19.18 0.77 3.69
CA MET A 360 -20.24 0.94 2.69
C MET A 360 -19.72 0.71 1.27
N TRP A 361 -18.56 1.29 0.96
CA TRP A 361 -17.92 1.12 -0.35
C TRP A 361 -17.57 -0.35 -0.63
N ILE A 362 -17.04 -1.09 0.35
CA ILE A 362 -16.80 -2.54 0.26
C ILE A 362 -18.11 -3.30 0.02
N ILE A 363 -19.15 -3.05 0.82
CA ILE A 363 -20.44 -3.77 0.74
C ILE A 363 -21.11 -3.55 -0.61
N ILE A 364 -21.16 -2.31 -1.10
CA ILE A 364 -21.76 -1.97 -2.41
C ILE A 364 -21.02 -2.70 -3.54
N THR A 365 -19.69 -2.67 -3.50
CA THR A 365 -18.84 -3.33 -4.50
C THR A 365 -19.00 -4.85 -4.43
N TRP A 366 -18.97 -5.41 -3.22
CA TRP A 366 -19.11 -6.85 -2.98
C TRP A 366 -20.46 -7.39 -3.45
N LYS A 367 -21.58 -6.78 -3.05
CA LYS A 367 -22.93 -7.19 -3.49
C LYS A 367 -23.04 -7.21 -5.02
N SER A 368 -22.49 -6.19 -5.67
CA SER A 368 -22.51 -6.08 -7.13
C SER A 368 -21.63 -7.15 -7.80
N ILE A 369 -20.46 -7.43 -7.25
CA ILE A 369 -19.57 -8.50 -7.74
C ILE A 369 -20.15 -9.90 -7.50
N GLN A 370 -20.84 -10.14 -6.38
CA GLN A 370 -21.45 -11.44 -6.10
C GLN A 370 -22.53 -11.83 -7.12
N HIS A 371 -23.22 -10.86 -7.71
CA HIS A 371 -24.16 -11.12 -8.81
C HIS A 371 -23.46 -11.79 -10.02
N TYR A 372 -22.14 -11.59 -10.16
CA TYR A 372 -21.32 -12.14 -11.25
C TYR A 372 -20.78 -13.53 -10.97
N LYS A 373 -21.05 -14.11 -9.79
CA LYS A 373 -20.54 -15.43 -9.42
C LYS A 373 -20.91 -16.52 -10.44
N LYS A 374 -22.08 -16.39 -11.07
CA LYS A 374 -22.55 -17.32 -12.11
C LYS A 374 -21.87 -17.13 -13.47
N ILE A 375 -21.47 -15.90 -13.81
CA ILE A 375 -20.91 -15.52 -15.12
C ILE A 375 -19.38 -15.67 -15.11
N ASN A 376 -18.74 -15.20 -14.05
CA ASN A 376 -17.29 -15.20 -13.94
C ASN A 376 -16.88 -15.41 -12.48
N HIS A 377 -16.65 -16.66 -12.07
CA HIS A 377 -16.22 -16.96 -10.71
C HIS A 377 -14.87 -16.31 -10.36
N HIS A 378 -13.99 -16.12 -11.35
CA HIS A 378 -12.63 -15.62 -11.14
C HIS A 378 -12.60 -14.19 -10.61
N ILE A 379 -13.52 -13.28 -11.03
CA ILE A 379 -13.55 -11.92 -10.46
C ILE A 379 -13.92 -11.93 -8.97
N VAL A 380 -14.88 -12.78 -8.60
CA VAL A 380 -15.35 -12.90 -7.21
C VAL A 380 -14.23 -13.42 -6.33
N GLU A 381 -13.51 -14.43 -6.81
CA GLU A 381 -12.36 -15.00 -6.10
C GLU A 381 -11.24 -13.98 -5.92
N LEU A 382 -10.87 -13.26 -6.97
CA LEU A 382 -9.83 -12.23 -6.92
C LEU A 382 -10.20 -11.09 -5.95
N TYR A 383 -11.43 -10.58 -6.05
CA TYR A 383 -11.91 -9.53 -5.16
C TYR A 383 -11.92 -9.98 -3.70
N ASN A 384 -12.30 -11.24 -3.46
CA ASN A 384 -12.24 -11.81 -2.13
C ASN A 384 -10.80 -11.92 -1.59
N TYR A 385 -9.80 -12.28 -2.41
CA TYR A 385 -8.40 -12.26 -1.99
C TYR A 385 -7.92 -10.85 -1.65
N PHE A 386 -8.31 -9.88 -2.47
CA PHE A 386 -8.04 -8.47 -2.20
C PHE A 386 -8.66 -8.00 -0.88
N LEU A 387 -9.92 -8.34 -0.59
CA LEU A 387 -10.56 -7.99 0.69
C LEU A 387 -9.87 -8.61 1.89
N TRP A 388 -9.45 -9.88 1.81
CA TRP A 388 -8.70 -10.52 2.88
C TRP A 388 -7.33 -9.88 3.09
N TYR A 389 -6.64 -9.53 2.01
CA TYR A 389 -5.40 -8.77 2.10
C TYR A 389 -5.60 -7.45 2.85
N ILE A 390 -6.59 -6.64 2.45
CA ILE A 390 -6.88 -5.37 3.12
C ILE A 390 -7.25 -5.59 4.60
N LEU A 391 -8.07 -6.60 4.91
CA LEU A 391 -8.46 -6.91 6.28
C LEU A 391 -7.26 -7.30 7.15
N ILE A 392 -6.35 -8.14 6.64
CA ILE A 392 -5.12 -8.52 7.34
C ILE A 392 -4.24 -7.28 7.57
N ILE A 393 -4.07 -6.42 6.56
CA ILE A 393 -3.31 -5.17 6.73
C ILE A 393 -3.91 -4.30 7.83
N LEU A 394 -5.23 -4.11 7.82
CA LEU A 394 -5.93 -3.31 8.83
C LEU A 394 -5.78 -3.92 10.22
N ILE A 395 -6.16 -5.19 10.41
CA ILE A 395 -6.18 -5.79 11.76
C ILE A 395 -4.77 -5.99 12.31
N PHE A 396 -3.79 -6.31 11.46
CA PHE A 396 -2.48 -6.75 11.90
C PHE A 396 -1.37 -5.79 11.51
N THR A 397 -1.04 -5.68 10.22
CA THR A 397 0.17 -5.00 9.76
C THR A 397 0.22 -3.53 10.20
N SER A 398 -0.90 -2.83 10.05
CA SER A 398 -1.03 -1.40 10.33
C SER A 398 -0.98 -1.04 11.82
N GLN A 399 -0.96 -2.04 12.72
CA GLN A 399 -0.68 -1.83 14.14
C GLN A 399 0.81 -1.63 14.43
N PHE A 400 1.68 -2.08 13.52
CA PHE A 400 3.14 -2.09 13.72
C PHE A 400 3.88 -1.13 12.79
N ASN A 401 3.20 -0.56 11.80
CA ASN A 401 3.79 0.36 10.84
C ASN A 401 2.76 1.35 10.28
N ASN A 402 3.27 2.49 9.79
CA ASN A 402 2.44 3.56 9.24
C ASN A 402 2.07 3.31 7.75
N LEU A 403 1.83 2.04 7.39
CA LEU A 403 1.63 1.58 6.02
C LEU A 403 0.39 2.19 5.33
N LEU A 404 -0.68 2.51 6.07
CA LEU A 404 -1.92 3.00 5.43
C LEU A 404 -1.74 4.37 4.76
N TYR A 405 -0.81 5.18 5.25
CA TYR A 405 -0.46 6.48 4.68
C TYR A 405 0.78 6.40 3.76
N TYR A 406 1.39 5.22 3.63
CA TYR A 406 2.51 5.02 2.74
C TYR A 406 2.04 4.97 1.28
N GLN A 407 2.46 5.94 0.47
CA GLN A 407 1.88 6.19 -0.85
C GLN A 407 1.97 5.01 -1.83
N PHE A 408 3.03 4.20 -1.78
CA PHE A 408 3.19 3.05 -2.69
C PHE A 408 2.39 1.83 -2.24
N TRP A 409 1.82 1.85 -1.03
CA TRP A 409 0.76 0.95 -0.64
C TRP A 409 -0.61 1.55 -0.95
N LEU A 410 -0.85 2.79 -0.54
CA LEU A 410 -2.16 3.46 -0.67
C LEU A 410 -2.61 3.55 -2.14
N PHE A 411 -1.70 3.99 -3.04
CA PHE A 411 -2.03 4.24 -4.43
C PHE A 411 -2.47 2.96 -5.18
N PRO A 412 -1.70 1.85 -5.20
CA PRO A 412 -2.14 0.64 -5.87
C PRO A 412 -3.42 0.04 -5.28
N ASN A 413 -3.61 0.11 -3.95
CA ASN A 413 -4.81 -0.44 -3.32
C ASN A 413 -6.07 0.35 -3.66
N ILE A 414 -6.02 1.68 -3.68
CA ILE A 414 -7.14 2.51 -4.14
C ILE A 414 -7.39 2.27 -5.63
N MET A 415 -6.33 2.17 -6.44
CA MET A 415 -6.44 1.89 -7.88
C MET A 415 -7.14 0.54 -8.14
N ILE A 416 -6.71 -0.54 -7.48
CA ILE A 416 -7.29 -1.89 -7.59
C ILE A 416 -8.74 -1.88 -7.07
N GLY A 417 -8.96 -1.28 -5.89
CA GLY A 417 -10.28 -1.18 -5.31
C GLY A 417 -11.26 -0.45 -6.25
N THR A 418 -10.82 0.67 -6.80
CA THR A 418 -11.61 1.47 -7.75
C THR A 418 -11.90 0.70 -9.04
N TYR A 419 -10.93 -0.07 -9.55
CA TYR A 419 -11.16 -0.97 -10.68
C TYR A 419 -12.32 -1.94 -10.39
N PHE A 420 -12.35 -2.56 -9.21
CA PHE A 420 -13.44 -3.45 -8.81
C PHE A 420 -14.78 -2.72 -8.67
N PHE A 421 -14.77 -1.51 -8.12
CA PHE A 421 -15.97 -0.70 -8.02
C PHE A 421 -16.59 -0.35 -9.38
N TYR A 422 -15.75 -0.04 -10.39
CA TYR A 422 -16.25 0.19 -11.74
C TYR A 422 -16.64 -1.07 -12.48
N PHE A 423 -15.91 -2.16 -12.25
CA PHE A 423 -16.34 -3.47 -12.69
C PHE A 423 -17.76 -3.73 -12.19
N ALA A 424 -18.01 -3.57 -10.89
CA ALA A 424 -19.34 -3.68 -10.27
C ALA A 424 -20.42 -2.74 -10.86
N LYS A 425 -20.04 -1.52 -11.29
CA LYS A 425 -20.99 -0.54 -11.85
C LYS A 425 -21.31 -0.74 -13.32
N GLY A 426 -20.32 -0.97 -14.18
CA GLY A 426 -20.55 -1.14 -15.63
C GLY A 426 -21.41 -2.35 -15.97
N VAL A 427 -21.46 -3.28 -15.02
CA VAL A 427 -22.37 -4.39 -14.88
C VAL A 427 -23.85 -4.02 -14.75
N LYS A 428 -24.20 -2.91 -14.07
CA LYS A 428 -25.60 -2.49 -13.88
C LYS A 428 -26.16 -1.76 -15.09
N SER A 429 -25.29 -1.37 -16.02
CA SER A 429 -25.63 -0.64 -17.25
C SER A 429 -25.64 -1.52 -18.51
N ALA A 430 -25.31 -2.81 -18.37
CA ALA A 430 -25.39 -3.83 -19.40
C ALA A 430 -26.53 -4.79 -19.01
#